data_AF-A0A962ME67-F1
#
_entry.id   AF-A0A962ME67-F1
#
_cell.length_a   1.000
_cell.length_b   1.000
_cell.length_c   1.000
_cell.angle_alpha   90.00
_cell.angle_beta   90.00
_cell.angle_gamma   90.00
#
_symmetry.space_group_name_H-M   'P 1'
#
loop_
_entity.id
_entity.type
_entity.pdbx_description
1 polymer ?
#
loop_
_entity_poly.entity_id
_entity_poly.type
_entity_poly.pdbx_seq_one_letter_code
_entity_poly.pdbx_strand_id
1 'polypeptide(L)'
;MSARSSSSPVNDFASIPNMPDTTVAVRDAFGLDLDLEVPAFSESSEHVPTLDEAYRFDRPTTLAILAGFAHNRRVMIQGYDGTGKSTHIEQVAARLNWPCIRVNLDSHVSRIDLVGKDAIVIREGVQITEFKEG
;
A
#
# COMPACT_ATOMS: atom_id res chain seq x y z
N MET A 1 30.81 5.80 30.16
CA MET A 1 30.90 5.63 28.70
C MET A 1 30.32 4.26 28.36
N SER A 2 29.08 4.20 27.89
CA SER A 2 28.47 2.95 27.41
C SER A 2 27.99 3.19 25.98
N ALA A 3 28.32 2.25 25.10
CA ALA A 3 28.27 2.36 23.65
C ALA A 3 26.84 2.59 23.13
N ARG A 4 26.72 3.47 22.12
CA ARG A 4 25.50 3.63 21.33
C ARG A 4 25.28 2.34 20.53
N SER A 5 24.14 1.69 20.76
CA SER A 5 23.64 0.61 19.94
C SER A 5 23.34 1.14 18.53
N SER A 6 24.10 0.67 17.54
CA SER A 6 23.81 0.88 16.13
C SER A 6 22.56 0.08 15.76
N SER A 7 21.41 0.73 15.68
CA SER A 7 20.22 0.17 15.03
C SER A 7 20.48 0.15 13.52
N SER A 8 20.71 -1.04 12.97
CA SER A 8 20.57 -1.29 11.53
C SER A 8 19.18 -0.85 11.07
N PRO A 9 19.03 -0.26 9.87
CA PRO A 9 17.71 0.09 9.34
C PRO A 9 16.89 -1.19 9.25
N VAL A 10 15.73 -1.20 9.90
CA VAL A 10 14.77 -2.29 9.82
C VAL A 10 14.28 -2.33 8.38
N ASN A 11 14.50 -3.46 7.70
CA ASN A 11 14.00 -3.65 6.35
C ASN A 11 12.51 -4.04 6.46
N ASP A 12 11.63 -3.05 6.61
CA ASP A 12 10.19 -3.22 6.86
C ASP A 12 9.44 -3.92 5.71
N PHE A 13 10.07 -4.09 4.54
CA PHE A 13 9.47 -4.79 3.39
C PHE A 13 9.44 -6.32 3.52
N ALA A 14 10.21 -6.91 4.43
CA ALA A 14 10.31 -8.36 4.55
C ALA A 14 9.05 -9.03 5.16
N SER A 15 8.13 -8.26 5.74
CA SER A 15 6.92 -8.75 6.42
C SER A 15 5.64 -8.67 5.57
N ILE A 16 5.68 -8.09 4.36
CA ILE A 16 4.51 -7.95 3.51
C ILE A 16 4.24 -9.30 2.81
N PRO A 17 3.08 -9.94 3.03
CA PRO A 17 2.78 -11.20 2.36
C PRO A 17 2.68 -11.00 0.83
N ASN A 18 3.42 -11.84 0.08
CA ASN A 18 3.65 -11.62 -1.36
C ASN A 18 2.45 -11.95 -2.25
N MET A 19 1.46 -12.72 -1.76
CA MET A 19 0.27 -13.09 -2.52
C MET A 19 -0.93 -13.27 -1.59
N PRO A 20 -2.15 -12.86 -1.99
CA PRO A 20 -3.37 -13.12 -1.23
C PRO A 20 -3.59 -14.62 -1.07
N ASP A 21 -4.04 -15.03 0.11
CA ASP A 21 -4.19 -16.43 0.54
C ASP A 21 -5.67 -16.83 0.75
N THR A 22 -6.59 -15.89 0.61
CA THR A 22 -8.03 -16.12 0.74
C THR A 22 -8.85 -15.28 -0.25
N THR A 23 -10.15 -15.50 -0.26
CA THR A 23 -11.12 -14.70 -1.01
C THR A 23 -12.22 -14.19 -0.08
N VAL A 24 -12.84 -13.07 -0.44
CA VAL A 24 -14.02 -12.55 0.27
C VAL A 24 -15.16 -12.27 -0.70
N ALA A 25 -16.38 -12.56 -0.27
CA ALA A 25 -17.57 -12.25 -1.03
C ALA A 25 -17.80 -10.73 -1.06
N VAL A 26 -17.95 -10.17 -2.27
CA VAL A 26 -18.16 -8.73 -2.47
C VAL A 26 -19.47 -8.27 -1.84
N ARG A 27 -20.49 -9.13 -1.86
CA ARG A 27 -21.78 -8.94 -1.21
C ARG A 27 -21.64 -8.62 0.27
N ASP A 28 -20.86 -9.42 0.97
CA ASP A 28 -20.75 -9.34 2.42
C ASP A 28 -19.80 -8.23 2.85
N ALA A 29 -18.65 -8.11 2.18
CA ALA A 29 -17.64 -7.12 2.53
C ALA A 29 -18.07 -5.67 2.20
N PHE A 30 -18.74 -5.46 1.06
CA PHE A 30 -19.03 -4.12 0.54
C PHE A 30 -20.53 -3.76 0.51
N GLY A 31 -21.42 -4.71 0.84
CA GLY A 31 -22.87 -4.49 0.77
C GLY A 31 -23.37 -4.31 -0.66
N LEU A 32 -22.66 -4.85 -1.66
CA LEU A 32 -23.01 -4.74 -3.07
C LEU A 32 -23.64 -6.06 -3.54
N ASP A 33 -24.89 -6.02 -4.00
CA ASP A 33 -25.61 -7.20 -4.48
C ASP A 33 -24.98 -7.77 -5.78
N LEU A 34 -23.91 -8.55 -5.61
CA LEU A 34 -23.08 -9.13 -6.64
C LEU A 34 -22.57 -10.49 -6.16
N ASP A 35 -22.68 -11.49 -7.03
CA ASP A 35 -22.11 -12.81 -6.81
C ASP A 35 -20.67 -12.85 -7.35
N LEU A 36 -19.77 -12.20 -6.61
CA LEU A 36 -18.36 -12.07 -6.94
C LEU A 36 -17.52 -12.31 -5.68
N GLU A 37 -16.41 -12.99 -5.84
CA GLU A 37 -15.36 -13.11 -4.84
C GLU A 37 -14.11 -12.38 -5.31
N VAL A 38 -13.38 -11.78 -4.37
CA VAL A 38 -12.16 -11.02 -4.65
C VAL A 38 -11.01 -11.50 -3.75
N PRO A 39 -9.76 -11.53 -4.23
CA PRO A 39 -8.61 -11.92 -3.43
C PRO A 39 -8.37 -11.00 -2.22
N ALA A 40 -8.02 -11.60 -1.09
CA ALA A 40 -7.80 -10.94 0.19
C ALA A 40 -6.68 -11.66 0.98
N PHE A 41 -6.24 -11.04 2.07
CA PHE A 41 -5.35 -11.66 3.04
C PHE A 41 -6.11 -12.13 4.28
N SER A 42 -5.77 -13.30 4.79
CA SER A 42 -6.39 -13.85 6.01
C SER A 42 -5.96 -13.09 7.28
N GLU A 43 -4.71 -12.61 7.30
CA GLU A 43 -4.12 -11.87 8.42
C GLU A 43 -3.91 -10.39 8.03
N SER A 44 -4.09 -9.50 9.01
CA SER A 44 -3.76 -8.09 8.86
C SER A 44 -2.29 -7.81 9.19
N SER A 45 -1.77 -6.69 8.69
CA SER A 45 -0.44 -6.18 9.04
C SER A 45 -0.53 -4.72 9.49
N GLU A 46 0.56 -4.16 9.99
CA GLU A 46 0.65 -2.75 10.40
C GLU A 46 0.35 -1.76 9.26
N HIS A 47 0.51 -2.21 8.01
CA HIS A 47 0.29 -1.41 6.81
C HIS A 47 -1.15 -1.50 6.29
N VAL A 48 -2.02 -2.30 6.93
CA VAL A 48 -3.45 -2.36 6.60
C VAL A 48 -4.15 -1.13 7.20
N PRO A 49 -4.90 -0.34 6.42
CA PRO A 49 -5.62 0.81 6.96
C PRO A 49 -6.68 0.42 8.00
N THR A 50 -7.02 1.35 8.89
CA THR A 50 -8.09 1.15 9.86
C THR A 50 -9.45 0.97 9.17
N LEU A 51 -10.16 -0.11 9.53
CA LEU A 51 -11.50 -0.38 9.05
C LEU A 51 -12.52 0.60 9.64
N ASP A 52 -13.37 1.16 8.78
CA ASP A 52 -14.59 1.87 9.16
C ASP A 52 -15.81 1.08 8.65
N GLU A 53 -16.55 0.47 9.58
CA GLU A 53 -17.77 -0.30 9.30
C GLU A 53 -18.93 0.58 8.80
N ALA A 54 -18.96 1.86 9.19
CA ALA A 54 -20.00 2.80 8.79
C ALA A 54 -19.79 3.30 7.35
N TYR A 55 -18.60 3.12 6.77
CA TYR A 55 -18.28 3.58 5.42
C TYR A 55 -19.28 3.08 4.38
N ARG A 56 -19.69 3.97 3.47
CA ARG A 56 -20.66 3.70 2.41
C ARG A 56 -19.96 3.69 1.06
N PHE A 57 -19.96 2.54 0.40
CA PHE A 57 -19.30 2.38 -0.89
C PHE A 57 -20.14 2.90 -2.04
N ASP A 58 -19.55 3.80 -2.83
CA ASP A 58 -19.99 4.03 -4.20
C ASP A 58 -19.72 2.78 -5.07
N ARG A 59 -20.77 2.23 -5.67
CA ARG A 59 -20.71 0.95 -6.39
C ARG A 59 -19.76 0.98 -7.60
N PRO A 60 -19.88 1.92 -8.55
CA PRO A 60 -18.98 1.98 -9.71
C PRO A 60 -17.50 2.09 -9.34
N THR A 61 -17.17 2.99 -8.39
CA THR A 61 -15.80 3.20 -7.95
C THR A 61 -15.24 1.95 -7.28
N THR A 62 -16.03 1.30 -6.43
CA THR A 62 -15.63 0.06 -5.75
C THR A 62 -15.33 -1.05 -6.74
N LEU A 63 -16.17 -1.26 -7.75
CA LEU A 63 -15.93 -2.30 -8.75
C LEU A 63 -14.68 -2.05 -9.59
N ALA A 64 -14.39 -0.80 -9.92
CA ALA A 64 -13.15 -0.45 -10.61
C ALA A 64 -11.92 -0.78 -9.77
N ILE A 65 -11.95 -0.46 -8.47
CA ILE A 65 -10.87 -0.79 -7.54
C ILE A 65 -10.72 -2.30 -7.39
N LEU A 66 -11.81 -3.02 -7.12
CA LEU A 66 -11.80 -4.48 -6.95
C LEU A 66 -11.25 -5.21 -8.20
N ALA A 67 -11.56 -4.72 -9.40
CA ALA A 67 -10.96 -5.24 -10.63
C ALA A 67 -9.44 -5.00 -10.69
N GLY A 68 -8.95 -3.92 -10.07
CA GLY A 68 -7.52 -3.65 -9.88
C GLY A 68 -6.84 -4.72 -9.02
N PHE A 69 -7.42 -5.00 -7.84
CA PHE A 69 -6.92 -6.02 -6.91
C PHE A 69 -6.99 -7.43 -7.52
N ALA A 70 -8.12 -7.81 -8.12
CA ALA A 70 -8.34 -9.16 -8.62
C ALA A 70 -7.56 -9.49 -9.91
N HIS A 71 -7.22 -8.49 -10.73
CA HIS A 71 -6.61 -8.71 -12.04
C HIS A 71 -5.30 -7.96 -12.26
N ASN A 72 -4.70 -7.44 -11.18
CA ASN A 72 -3.47 -6.64 -11.23
C ASN A 72 -3.58 -5.52 -12.28
N ARG A 73 -4.73 -4.83 -12.33
CA ARG A 73 -4.99 -3.73 -13.26
C ARG A 73 -4.67 -2.41 -12.59
N ARG A 74 -3.99 -1.52 -13.32
CA ARG A 74 -3.77 -0.14 -12.88
C ARG A 74 -5.10 0.61 -12.91
N VAL A 75 -5.50 1.18 -11.77
CA VAL A 75 -6.75 1.91 -11.62
C VAL A 75 -6.45 3.38 -11.36
N MET A 76 -7.14 4.26 -12.09
CA MET A 76 -7.10 5.71 -11.87
C MET A 76 -8.47 6.16 -11.37
N ILE A 77 -8.52 6.82 -10.21
CA ILE A 77 -9.76 7.40 -9.65
C ILE A 77 -9.68 8.91 -9.80
N GLN A 78 -10.74 9.50 -10.36
CA GLN A 78 -10.85 10.94 -10.58
C GLN A 78 -12.12 11.48 -9.96
N GLY A 79 -12.08 12.74 -9.51
CA GLY A 79 -13.20 13.41 -8.88
C GLY A 79 -12.76 14.68 -8.17
N TYR A 80 -13.73 15.51 -7.76
CA TYR A 80 -13.48 16.75 -7.04
C TYR A 80 -12.72 16.53 -5.72
N ASP A 81 -12.08 17.59 -5.22
CA ASP A 81 -11.38 17.52 -3.94
C ASP A 81 -12.38 17.35 -2.78
N GLY A 82 -11.96 16.62 -1.75
CA GLY A 82 -12.81 16.33 -0.59
C GLY A 82 -13.89 15.26 -0.81
N THR A 83 -13.98 14.61 -1.98
CA THR A 83 -14.97 13.54 -2.23
C THR A 83 -14.57 12.16 -1.68
N GLY A 84 -13.52 12.07 -0.86
CA GLY A 84 -13.13 10.83 -0.19
C GLY A 84 -12.37 9.81 -1.06
N LYS A 85 -11.76 10.22 -2.20
CA LYS A 85 -11.03 9.33 -3.12
C LYS A 85 -9.99 8.43 -2.42
N SER A 86 -9.14 9.01 -1.58
CA SER A 86 -8.11 8.26 -0.83
C SER A 86 -8.76 7.32 0.20
N THR A 87 -9.72 7.83 0.96
CA THR A 87 -10.47 7.04 1.95
C THR A 87 -11.19 5.86 1.31
N HIS A 88 -11.70 6.00 0.08
CA HIS A 88 -12.34 4.91 -0.64
C HIS A 88 -11.37 3.77 -0.92
N ILE A 89 -10.15 4.09 -1.37
CA ILE A 89 -9.08 3.08 -1.58
C ILE A 89 -8.70 2.43 -0.25
N GLU A 90 -8.48 3.22 0.79
CA GLU A 90 -8.12 2.74 2.13
C GLU A 90 -9.19 1.78 2.70
N GLN A 91 -10.47 2.12 2.54
CA GLN A 91 -11.58 1.30 3.03
C GLN A 91 -11.83 0.03 2.21
N VAL A 92 -11.45 0.02 0.92
CA VAL A 92 -11.36 -1.22 0.14
C VAL A 92 -10.21 -2.07 0.65
N ALA A 93 -9.01 -1.51 0.79
CA ALA A 93 -7.84 -2.24 1.27
C ALA A 93 -8.07 -2.84 2.68
N ALA A 94 -8.65 -2.07 3.60
CA ALA A 94 -8.98 -2.51 4.95
C ALA A 94 -9.92 -3.73 4.98
N ARG A 95 -10.96 -3.75 4.12
CA ARG A 95 -11.91 -4.88 4.05
C ARG A 95 -11.32 -6.15 3.46
N LEU A 96 -10.26 -6.01 2.68
CA LEU A 96 -9.57 -7.11 2.05
C LEU A 96 -8.28 -7.50 2.81
N ASN A 97 -7.97 -6.83 3.92
CA ASN A 97 -6.68 -6.91 4.64
C ASN A 97 -5.45 -6.64 3.76
N TRP A 98 -5.57 -5.80 2.73
CA TRP A 98 -4.44 -5.46 1.89
C TRP A 98 -3.57 -4.37 2.53
N PRO A 99 -2.24 -4.58 2.63
CA PRO A 99 -1.28 -3.52 2.93
C PRO A 99 -1.43 -2.36 1.94
N CYS A 100 -1.50 -1.13 2.43
CA CYS A 100 -1.74 0.06 1.61
C CYS A 100 -0.68 1.14 1.89
N ILE A 101 0.22 1.34 0.93
CA ILE A 101 1.25 2.38 0.99
C ILE A 101 0.79 3.61 0.21
N ARG A 102 0.73 4.76 0.89
CA ARG A 102 0.39 6.04 0.28
C ARG A 102 1.66 6.82 -0.05
N VAL A 103 1.82 7.13 -1.33
CA VAL A 103 2.88 8.02 -1.82
C VAL A 103 2.23 9.31 -2.30
N ASN A 104 2.55 10.43 -1.65
CA ASN A 104 2.12 11.74 -2.13
C ASN A 104 3.03 12.14 -3.29
N LEU A 105 2.45 12.59 -4.40
CA LEU A 105 3.21 13.10 -5.54
C LEU A 105 3.06 14.62 -5.58
N ASP A 106 4.15 15.32 -5.31
CA ASP A 106 4.24 16.78 -5.38
C ASP A 106 5.50 17.20 -6.14
N SER A 107 5.70 18.51 -6.31
CA SER A 107 6.82 19.06 -7.08
C SER A 107 8.21 18.74 -6.55
N HIS A 108 8.33 18.30 -5.30
CA HIS A 108 9.60 17.92 -4.69
C HIS A 108 9.92 16.43 -4.82
N VAL A 109 8.95 15.58 -5.15
CA VAL A 109 9.18 14.15 -5.31
C VAL A 109 9.88 13.87 -6.63
N SER A 110 11.05 13.24 -6.55
CA SER A 110 11.86 12.85 -7.71
C SER A 110 11.86 11.34 -7.92
N ARG A 111 12.36 10.89 -9.07
CA ARG A 111 12.55 9.46 -9.34
C ARG A 111 13.45 8.78 -8.31
N ILE A 112 14.42 9.51 -7.77
CA ILE A 112 15.37 8.98 -6.79
C ILE A 112 14.62 8.60 -5.50
N ASP A 113 13.60 9.36 -5.13
CA ASP A 113 12.76 9.11 -3.94
C ASP A 113 11.77 7.94 -4.14
N LEU A 114 11.63 7.42 -5.37
CA LEU A 114 10.74 6.29 -5.67
C LEU A 114 11.50 4.99 -5.99
N VAL A 115 12.72 5.10 -6.50
CA VAL A 115 13.50 3.96 -7.00
C VAL A 115 14.79 3.78 -6.21
N GLY A 116 15.33 4.84 -5.61
CA GLY A 116 16.69 4.87 -5.06
C GLY A 116 17.75 5.29 -6.08
N LYS A 117 18.99 5.38 -5.63
CA LYS A 117 20.18 5.68 -6.45
C LYS A 117 21.45 5.08 -5.88
N ASP A 118 22.43 4.86 -6.75
CA ASP A 118 23.80 4.63 -6.33
C ASP A 118 24.38 5.91 -5.70
N ALA A 119 24.91 5.77 -4.49
CA ALA A 119 25.56 6.84 -3.76
C ALA A 119 27.00 6.47 -3.44
N ILE A 120 27.92 7.41 -3.66
CA ILE A 120 29.29 7.26 -3.18
C ILE A 120 29.28 7.56 -1.69
N VAL A 121 29.63 6.56 -0.89
CA VAL A 121 29.82 6.69 0.56
C VAL A 121 31.27 6.39 0.92
N ILE A 122 31.81 7.07 1.93
CA ILE A 122 33.15 6.79 2.41
C ILE A 122 33.03 5.81 3.58
N ARG A 123 33.57 4.60 3.42
CA ARG A 123 33.80 3.65 4.53
C ARG A 123 35.30 3.47 4.69
N GLU A 124 35.79 3.62 5.91
CA GLU A 124 37.20 3.38 6.27
C GLU A 124 38.20 4.16 5.39
N GLY A 125 37.81 5.36 4.94
CA GLY A 125 38.65 6.22 4.08
C GLY A 125 38.66 5.86 2.59
N VAL A 126 37.93 4.82 2.18
CA VAL A 126 37.78 4.40 0.77
C VAL A 126 36.42 4.82 0.24
N GLN A 127 36.39 5.37 -0.98
CA GLN A 127 35.14 5.64 -1.69
C GLN A 127 34.55 4.33 -2.21
N ILE A 128 33.36 3.97 -1.72
CA ILE A 128 32.61 2.81 -2.19
C ILE A 128 31.27 3.28 -2.76
N THR A 129 30.79 2.60 -3.80
CA THR A 129 29.46 2.83 -4.36
C THR A 129 28.48 1.89 -3.65
N GLU A 130 27.48 2.45 -2.97
CA GLU A 130 26.43 1.69 -2.29
C GLU A 130 25.07 2.16 -2.80
N PHE A 131 24.19 1.23 -3.13
CA PHE A 131 22.82 1.56 -3.53
C PHE A 131 22.05 2.06 -2.30
N LYS A 132 21.43 3.23 -2.42
CA LYS A 132 20.50 3.76 -1.42
C LYS A 132 19.09 3.65 -1.95
N GLU A 133 18.24 2.95 -1.21
CA GLU A 133 16.80 2.89 -1.48
C GLU A 133 16.17 4.29 -1.37
N GLY A 134 15.09 4.50 -2.14
CA GLY A 134 14.32 5.74 -2.22
C GLY A 134 13.25 5.81 -1.14
#